data_AF-A0A1W9TUV8-F1
#
_entry.id   AF-A0A1W9TUV8-F1
#
_cell.length_a   1.000
_cell.length_b   1.000
_cell.length_c   1.000
_cell.angle_alpha   90.00
_cell.angle_beta   90.00
_cell.angle_gamma   90.00
#
_symmetry.space_group_name_H-M   'P 1'
#
loop_
_entity.id
_entity.type
_entity.pdbx_description
1 polymer ?
#
loop_
_entity_poly.entity_id
_entity_poly.type
_entity_poly.pdbx_seq_one_letter_code
_entity_poly.pdbx_strand_id
1 'polypeptide(L)'
;MAGKSTYLRQVALIAVMAQIGSYVPAQEAKLPLFDRVFTRVGASDNLAKGESTFMVEMTETANILHNATERSLVILDEIGRGTSTYDGFSLAWAIAEYLLTNIKSKSLFATHYHQLNTLENEYEGVKNYHSTIEETDDGLVFLRKIIPGSTDKSFGVHVAKLAGLPDKVIEKARSVMENLEREDEILKKMEKKQKLEQNTLTNY
;
A
#
# COMPACT_ATOMS: atom_id res chain seq x y z
N MET A 1 11.84 5.39 1.88
CA MET A 1 13.16 4.74 1.72
C MET A 1 13.20 3.73 0.58
N ALA A 2 12.22 2.83 0.44
CA ALA A 2 12.19 1.85 -0.66
C ALA A 2 11.87 2.44 -2.06
N GLY A 3 11.37 3.68 -2.16
CA GLY A 3 11.14 4.34 -3.46
C GLY A 3 9.71 4.25 -4.01
N LYS A 4 8.76 3.65 -3.28
CA LYS A 4 7.33 3.59 -3.67
C LYS A 4 6.75 4.97 -3.98
N SER A 5 6.80 5.91 -3.02
CA SER A 5 6.29 7.28 -3.23
C SER A 5 7.00 8.02 -4.36
N THR A 6 8.30 7.78 -4.54
CA THR A 6 9.07 8.36 -5.67
C THR A 6 8.57 7.83 -7.00
N TYR A 7 8.33 6.52 -7.11
CA TYR A 7 7.77 5.88 -8.29
C TYR A 7 6.37 6.44 -8.62
N LEU A 8 5.51 6.56 -7.60
CA LEU A 8 4.18 7.14 -7.75
C LEU A 8 4.24 8.57 -8.31
N ARG A 9 5.04 9.44 -7.68
CA ARG A 9 5.21 10.84 -8.13
C ARG A 9 5.81 10.91 -9.54
N GLN A 10 6.74 10.03 -9.87
CA GLN A 10 7.34 9.96 -11.20
C GLN A 10 6.26 9.66 -12.27
N VAL A 11 5.37 8.70 -12.04
CA VAL A 11 4.28 8.40 -12.97
C VAL A 11 3.35 9.59 -13.16
N ALA A 12 2.99 10.27 -12.07
CA ALA A 12 2.15 11.47 -12.12
C ALA A 12 2.79 12.58 -12.97
N LEU A 13 4.08 12.85 -12.75
CA LEU A 13 4.83 13.86 -13.49
C LEU A 13 4.96 13.50 -14.97
N ILE A 14 5.26 12.24 -15.30
CA ILE A 14 5.32 11.75 -16.69
C ILE A 14 3.99 11.98 -17.41
N ALA A 15 2.86 11.69 -16.76
CA ALA A 15 1.53 11.90 -17.33
C ALA A 15 1.26 13.38 -17.65
N VAL A 16 1.58 14.28 -16.71
CA VAL A 16 1.41 15.73 -16.90
C VAL A 16 2.35 16.25 -18.01
N MET A 17 3.63 15.87 -17.97
CA MET A 17 4.63 16.28 -18.97
C MET A 17 4.22 15.88 -20.39
N ALA A 18 3.72 14.65 -20.57
CA ALA A 18 3.24 14.20 -21.87
C ALA A 18 2.06 15.04 -22.38
N GLN A 19 1.09 15.36 -21.51
CA GLN A 19 -0.10 16.10 -21.89
C GLN A 19 0.10 17.61 -22.10
N ILE A 20 1.20 18.18 -21.59
CA ILE A 20 1.62 19.55 -21.94
C ILE A 20 2.47 19.61 -23.21
N GLY A 21 2.72 18.47 -23.87
CA GLY A 21 3.52 18.38 -25.10
C GLY A 21 5.03 18.35 -24.88
N SER A 22 5.50 18.09 -23.66
CA SER A 22 6.93 17.93 -23.35
C SER A 22 7.41 16.51 -23.63
N TYR A 23 8.69 16.35 -23.93
CA TYR A 23 9.35 15.05 -23.75
C TYR A 23 9.28 14.60 -22.29
N VAL A 24 9.32 13.29 -22.08
CA VAL A 24 9.20 12.67 -20.76
C VAL A 24 10.48 11.92 -20.40
N PRO A 25 10.83 11.81 -19.10
CA PRO A 25 12.02 11.10 -18.63
C PRO A 25 11.82 9.58 -18.66
N ALA A 26 11.76 8.98 -19.85
CA ALA A 26 11.65 7.55 -20.07
C ALA A 26 12.36 7.14 -21.37
N GLN A 27 12.77 5.87 -21.48
CA GLN A 27 13.29 5.32 -22.74
C GLN A 27 12.17 5.23 -23.79
N GLU A 28 10.96 4.87 -23.37
CA GLU A 28 9.74 4.86 -24.17
C GLU A 28 8.54 5.15 -23.24
N ALA A 29 7.53 5.87 -23.73
CA ALA A 29 6.29 6.10 -22.98
C ALA A 29 5.07 6.10 -23.90
N LYS A 30 4.14 5.17 -23.65
CA LYS A 30 2.82 5.14 -24.29
C LYS A 30 1.76 5.36 -23.22
N LEU A 31 1.13 6.54 -23.25
CA LEU A 31 0.19 7.00 -22.23
C LEU A 31 -1.18 7.28 -22.85
N PRO A 32 -2.28 6.99 -22.14
CA PRO A 32 -3.59 7.49 -22.54
C PRO A 32 -3.71 9.00 -22.27
N LEU A 33 -4.76 9.62 -22.81
CA LEU A 33 -5.13 10.99 -22.44
C LEU A 33 -5.99 10.97 -21.18
N PHE A 34 -5.36 11.29 -20.06
CA PHE A 34 -6.01 11.45 -18.77
C PHE A 34 -6.82 12.74 -18.71
N ASP A 35 -8.04 12.65 -18.19
CA ASP A 35 -8.88 13.83 -17.96
C ASP A 35 -8.44 14.59 -16.68
N ARG A 36 -8.01 13.86 -15.66
CA ARG A 36 -7.56 14.37 -14.36
C ARG A 36 -6.48 13.47 -13.77
N VAL A 37 -5.56 14.08 -13.02
CA VAL A 37 -4.57 13.38 -12.19
C VAL A 37 -4.87 13.68 -10.73
N PHE A 38 -5.30 12.66 -10.00
CA PHE A 38 -5.58 12.72 -8.58
C PHE A 38 -4.42 12.13 -7.79
N THR A 39 -4.00 12.83 -6.74
CA THR A 39 -2.93 12.37 -5.86
C THR A 39 -3.33 12.55 -4.41
N ARG A 40 -3.34 11.46 -3.67
CA ARG A 40 -3.23 11.47 -2.21
C ARG A 40 -1.88 10.89 -1.85
N VAL A 41 -0.87 11.74 -1.87
CA VAL A 41 0.50 11.38 -1.50
C VAL A 41 0.83 12.18 -0.26
N GLY A 42 1.07 11.51 0.87
CA GLY A 42 1.22 12.13 2.17
C GLY A 42 2.04 13.43 2.12
N ALA A 43 1.38 14.54 2.46
CA ALA A 43 2.04 15.79 2.73
C ALA A 43 2.70 15.67 4.12
N SER A 44 3.99 16.01 4.21
CA SER A 44 4.65 16.29 5.47
C SER A 44 3.77 17.24 6.29
N ASP A 45 3.50 16.85 7.53
CA ASP A 45 2.53 17.43 8.47
C ASP A 45 2.23 18.91 8.24
N ASN A 46 0.99 19.20 7.84
CA ASN A 46 0.45 20.55 7.96
C ASN A 46 -0.53 20.57 9.14
N LEU A 47 0.03 20.49 10.35
CA LEU A 47 -0.67 20.63 11.64
C LEU A 47 -1.35 22.00 11.82
N ALA A 48 -1.22 22.92 10.86
CA ALA A 48 -1.60 24.33 10.99
C ALA A 48 -3.12 24.62 10.90
N LYS A 49 -3.98 23.62 10.67
CA LYS A 49 -5.44 23.84 10.45
C LYS A 49 -6.38 23.33 11.55
N GLY A 50 -5.88 22.65 12.59
CA GLY A 50 -6.73 22.15 13.68
C GLY A 50 -7.65 20.98 13.32
N GLU A 51 -7.57 20.44 12.10
CA GLU A 51 -8.26 19.23 11.68
C GLU A 51 -7.37 18.00 11.92
N SER A 52 -7.98 16.87 12.28
CA SER A 52 -7.26 15.59 12.37
C SER A 52 -6.65 15.25 11.02
N THR A 53 -5.38 14.80 11.02
CA THR A 53 -4.68 14.35 9.80
C THR A 53 -5.47 13.28 9.06
N PHE A 54 -6.18 12.43 9.79
CA PHE A 54 -7.07 11.42 9.22
C PHE A 54 -8.32 12.03 8.56
N MET A 55 -8.92 13.09 9.12
CA MET A 55 -10.06 13.76 8.50
C MET A 55 -9.66 14.43 7.18
N VAL A 56 -8.49 15.07 7.13
CA VAL A 56 -7.95 15.65 5.89
C VAL A 56 -7.73 14.56 4.85
N GLU A 57 -7.14 13.43 5.24
CA GLU A 57 -6.94 12.28 4.38
C GLU A 57 -8.27 11.74 3.80
N MET A 58 -9.30 11.60 4.64
CA MET A 58 -10.62 11.13 4.20
C MET A 58 -11.33 12.15 3.31
N THR A 59 -11.18 13.44 3.58
CA THR A 59 -11.76 14.51 2.74
C THR A 59 -11.11 14.55 1.36
N GLU A 60 -9.78 14.43 1.30
CA GLU A 60 -9.04 14.34 0.04
C GLU A 60 -9.45 13.09 -0.74
N THR A 61 -9.57 11.94 -0.06
CA THR A 61 -10.03 10.69 -0.67
C THR A 61 -11.45 10.80 -1.19
N ALA A 62 -12.37 11.37 -0.42
CA ALA A 62 -13.75 11.60 -0.85
C ALA A 62 -13.81 12.49 -2.10
N ASN A 63 -13.00 13.55 -2.16
CA ASN A 63 -12.89 14.38 -3.35
C ASN A 63 -12.40 13.58 -4.57
N ILE A 64 -11.44 12.67 -4.41
CA ILE A 64 -11.00 11.78 -5.49
C ILE A 64 -12.17 10.89 -5.95
N LEU A 65 -12.82 10.20 -5.03
CA LEU A 65 -13.89 9.23 -5.37
C LEU A 65 -15.11 9.89 -6.01
N HIS A 66 -15.44 11.13 -5.63
CA HIS A 66 -16.56 11.86 -6.24
C HIS A 66 -16.27 12.41 -7.64
N ASN A 67 -15.00 12.61 -7.99
CA ASN A 67 -14.62 13.37 -9.19
C ASN A 67 -13.76 12.60 -10.19
N ALA A 68 -13.25 11.43 -9.82
CA ALA A 68 -12.52 10.57 -10.73
C ALA A 68 -13.46 9.91 -11.74
N THR A 69 -12.96 9.72 -12.95
CA THR A 69 -13.63 9.01 -14.03
C THR A 69 -12.79 7.80 -14.47
N GLU A 70 -13.31 6.96 -15.34
CA GLU A 70 -12.55 5.85 -15.95
C GLU A 70 -11.28 6.33 -16.69
N ARG A 71 -11.24 7.61 -17.10
CA ARG A 71 -10.11 8.23 -17.79
C ARG A 71 -9.14 8.92 -16.84
N SER A 72 -9.38 8.91 -15.54
CA SER A 72 -8.50 9.56 -14.57
C SER A 72 -7.31 8.68 -14.20
N LEU A 73 -6.20 9.33 -13.86
CA LEU A 73 -5.07 8.72 -13.14
C LEU A 73 -5.24 8.99 -11.64
N VAL A 74 -5.35 7.94 -10.84
CA VAL A 74 -5.50 8.04 -9.38
C VAL A 74 -4.26 7.46 -8.70
N ILE A 75 -3.66 8.22 -7.79
CA ILE A 75 -2.48 7.80 -7.04
C ILE A 75 -2.78 7.93 -5.55
N LEU A 76 -2.74 6.81 -4.83
CA LEU A 76 -2.94 6.74 -3.39
C LEU A 76 -1.67 6.20 -2.72
N ASP A 77 -1.15 6.92 -1.74
CA ASP A 77 0.02 6.53 -0.95
C ASP A 77 -0.36 6.48 0.52
N GLU A 78 -0.35 5.27 1.10
CA GLU A 78 -0.49 5.01 2.52
C GLU A 78 -1.83 5.46 3.15
N ILE A 79 -2.94 5.28 2.43
CA ILE A 79 -4.30 5.48 2.97
C ILE A 79 -4.56 4.54 4.17
N GLY A 80 -5.26 5.05 5.18
CA GLY A 80 -5.74 4.31 6.35
C GLY A 80 -4.78 4.30 7.53
N ARG A 81 -3.58 4.89 7.42
CA ARG A 81 -2.56 4.82 8.48
C ARG A 81 -2.86 5.68 9.72
N GLY A 82 -3.73 6.68 9.59
CA GLY A 82 -4.07 7.63 10.68
C GLY A 82 -5.13 7.12 11.67
N THR A 83 -5.57 5.86 11.59
CA THR A 83 -6.63 5.28 12.42
C THR A 83 -6.28 3.86 12.89
N SER A 84 -7.22 3.17 13.53
CA SER A 84 -7.06 1.77 13.95
C SER A 84 -6.69 0.89 12.76
N THR A 85 -5.87 -0.14 12.99
CA THR A 85 -5.37 -1.01 11.91
C THR A 85 -6.52 -1.65 11.12
N TYR A 86 -7.58 -2.08 11.80
CA TYR A 86 -8.75 -2.70 11.17
C TYR A 86 -9.61 -1.71 10.40
N ASP A 87 -9.86 -0.51 10.94
CA ASP A 87 -10.62 0.52 10.24
C ASP A 87 -9.85 1.01 9.00
N GLY A 88 -8.55 1.26 9.16
CA GLY A 88 -7.69 1.70 8.08
C GLY A 88 -7.59 0.70 6.95
N PHE A 89 -7.44 -0.59 7.29
CA PHE A 89 -7.49 -1.68 6.31
C PHE A 89 -8.84 -1.76 5.59
N SER A 90 -9.94 -1.73 6.35
CA SER A 90 -11.29 -1.87 5.80
C SER A 90 -11.63 -0.74 4.83
N LEU A 91 -11.24 0.49 5.17
CA LEU A 91 -11.39 1.65 4.30
C LEU A 91 -10.49 1.52 3.07
N ALA A 92 -9.21 1.19 3.23
CA ALA A 92 -8.28 1.03 2.11
C ALA A 92 -8.77 -0.03 1.11
N TRP A 93 -9.31 -1.15 1.60
CA TRP A 93 -9.94 -2.18 0.79
C TRP A 93 -11.14 -1.63 0.01
N ALA A 94 -12.12 -1.06 0.72
CA ALA A 94 -13.33 -0.54 0.10
C ALA A 94 -13.04 0.55 -0.95
N ILE A 95 -12.05 1.41 -0.69
CA ILE A 95 -11.60 2.45 -1.63
C ILE A 95 -10.98 1.82 -2.89
N ALA A 96 -10.08 0.85 -2.72
CA ALA A 96 -9.45 0.17 -3.85
C ALA A 96 -10.48 -0.56 -4.72
N GLU A 97 -11.42 -1.26 -4.09
CA GLU A 97 -12.52 -1.97 -4.74
C GLU A 97 -13.46 -1.00 -5.49
N TYR A 98 -13.81 0.14 -4.90
CA TYR A 98 -14.64 1.16 -5.56
C TYR A 98 -13.95 1.79 -6.78
N LEU A 99 -12.66 2.10 -6.67
CA LEU A 99 -11.86 2.61 -7.79
C LEU A 99 -11.80 1.62 -8.95
N LEU A 100 -11.73 0.34 -8.64
CA LEU A 100 -11.63 -0.75 -9.59
C LEU A 100 -12.97 -1.08 -10.25
N THR A 101 -14.05 -1.16 -9.49
CA THR A 101 -15.34 -1.72 -9.96
C THR A 101 -16.32 -0.65 -10.40
N ASN A 102 -16.40 0.48 -9.68
CA ASN A 102 -17.33 1.56 -9.97
C ASN A 102 -16.72 2.60 -10.90
N ILE A 103 -15.52 3.12 -10.58
CA ILE A 103 -14.89 4.18 -11.37
C ILE A 103 -14.12 3.60 -12.56
N LYS A 104 -13.44 2.46 -12.37
CA LYS A 104 -12.58 1.80 -13.37
C LYS A 104 -11.43 2.68 -13.85
N SER A 105 -10.90 3.51 -12.95
CA SER A 105 -9.79 4.43 -13.25
C SER A 105 -8.43 3.74 -13.23
N LYS A 106 -7.44 4.29 -13.94
CA LYS A 106 -6.05 3.82 -13.82
C LYS A 106 -5.50 4.26 -12.47
N SER A 107 -5.31 3.30 -11.58
CA SER A 107 -4.95 3.58 -10.19
C SER A 107 -3.60 2.97 -9.80
N LEU A 108 -2.80 3.71 -9.03
CA LEU A 108 -1.63 3.20 -8.34
C LEU A 108 -1.83 3.36 -6.84
N PHE A 109 -1.73 2.25 -6.11
CA PHE A 109 -1.96 2.21 -4.66
C PHE A 109 -0.71 1.69 -3.95
N ALA A 110 0.00 2.55 -3.23
CA ALA A 110 1.07 2.13 -2.32
C ALA A 110 0.50 1.95 -0.92
N THR A 111 0.71 0.77 -0.34
CA THR A 111 0.16 0.40 0.98
C THR A 111 1.15 -0.44 1.79
N HIS A 112 0.91 -0.50 3.10
CA HIS A 112 1.55 -1.47 4.01
C HIS A 112 0.58 -2.60 4.42
N TYR A 113 -0.68 -2.55 3.98
CA TYR A 113 -1.64 -3.62 4.22
C TYR A 113 -1.38 -4.76 3.24
N HIS A 114 -0.59 -5.75 3.64
CA HIS A 114 -0.29 -6.93 2.82
C HIS A 114 -1.53 -7.71 2.42
N GLN A 115 -2.59 -7.64 3.21
CA GLN A 115 -3.88 -8.26 2.93
C GLN A 115 -4.51 -7.73 1.63
N LEU A 116 -4.26 -6.46 1.23
CA LEU A 116 -4.75 -5.93 -0.05
C LEU A 116 -4.17 -6.67 -1.27
N ASN A 117 -3.06 -7.41 -1.12
CA ASN A 117 -2.47 -8.17 -2.21
C ASN A 117 -3.43 -9.24 -2.75
N THR A 118 -4.40 -9.71 -1.95
CA THR A 118 -5.36 -10.74 -2.41
C THR A 118 -6.31 -10.22 -3.48
N LEU A 119 -6.46 -8.90 -3.63
CA LEU A 119 -7.27 -8.28 -4.68
C LEU A 119 -6.82 -8.70 -6.10
N GLU A 120 -5.53 -9.02 -6.30
CA GLU A 120 -5.04 -9.55 -7.60
C GLU A 120 -5.66 -10.90 -7.97
N ASN A 121 -6.04 -11.70 -6.98
CA ASN A 121 -6.69 -13.00 -7.21
C ASN A 121 -8.21 -12.89 -7.33
N GLU A 122 -8.80 -11.84 -6.77
CA GLU A 122 -10.25 -11.65 -6.72
C GLU A 122 -10.78 -10.83 -7.91
N TYR A 123 -9.94 -9.97 -8.48
CA TYR A 123 -10.35 -9.02 -9.50
C TYR A 123 -9.45 -8.98 -10.72
N GLU A 124 -10.05 -8.96 -11.91
CA GLU A 124 -9.34 -8.74 -13.16
C GLU A 124 -8.80 -7.30 -13.24
N GLY A 125 -7.58 -7.14 -13.76
CA GLY A 125 -6.96 -5.83 -13.96
C GLY A 125 -6.16 -5.31 -12.76
N VAL A 126 -6.16 -6.03 -11.63
CA VAL A 126 -5.26 -5.75 -10.50
C VAL A 126 -3.92 -6.46 -10.70
N LYS A 127 -2.83 -5.80 -10.35
CA LYS A 127 -1.46 -6.33 -10.41
C LYS A 127 -0.66 -5.88 -9.21
N ASN A 128 -0.07 -6.82 -8.48
CA ASN A 128 0.81 -6.49 -7.37
C ASN A 128 2.23 -6.20 -7.85
N TYR A 129 2.84 -5.21 -7.22
CA TYR A 129 4.24 -4.86 -7.40
C TYR A 129 4.85 -4.50 -6.04
N HIS A 130 6.14 -4.77 -5.88
CA HIS A 130 6.89 -4.37 -4.70
C HIS A 130 8.25 -3.78 -5.07
N SER A 131 8.83 -3.04 -4.13
CA SER A 131 10.21 -2.58 -4.25
C SER A 131 11.16 -3.68 -3.79
N THR A 132 12.17 -3.96 -4.60
CA THR A 132 13.22 -4.93 -4.27
C THR A 132 14.14 -4.42 -3.18
N ILE A 133 14.54 -5.35 -2.33
CA ILE A 133 15.48 -5.20 -1.24
C ILE A 133 16.47 -6.36 -1.36
N GLU A 134 17.76 -6.07 -1.15
CA GLU A 134 18.83 -7.06 -1.16
C GLU A 134 19.52 -7.09 0.21
N GLU A 135 19.74 -8.29 0.74
CA GLU A 135 20.55 -8.50 1.93
C GLU A 135 21.99 -8.77 1.50
N THR A 136 22.93 -8.04 2.08
CA THR A 136 24.38 -8.14 1.86
C THR A 136 25.07 -8.35 3.21
N ASP A 137 26.34 -8.74 3.20
CA ASP A 137 27.12 -8.94 4.43
C ASP A 137 27.21 -7.66 5.28
N ASP A 138 27.18 -6.49 4.64
CA ASP A 138 27.23 -5.16 5.27
C ASP A 138 25.84 -4.63 5.68
N GLY A 139 24.77 -5.40 5.45
CA GLY A 139 23.40 -5.03 5.77
C GLY A 139 22.48 -5.01 4.55
N LEU A 140 21.43 -4.20 4.61
CA LEU A 140 20.32 -4.26 3.67
C LEU A 140 20.33 -3.06 2.70
N VAL A 141 20.29 -3.36 1.41
CA VAL A 141 20.36 -2.38 0.31
C VAL A 141 19.00 -2.25 -0.36
N PHE A 142 18.49 -1.02 -0.41
CA PHE A 142 17.28 -0.70 -1.15
C PHE A 142 17.61 -0.43 -2.62
N LEU A 143 17.34 -1.40 -3.49
CA LEU A 143 17.63 -1.31 -4.92
C LEU A 143 16.70 -0.36 -5.68
N ARG A 144 15.60 0.08 -5.06
CA ARG A 144 14.59 1.01 -5.64
C ARG A 144 14.00 0.54 -6.98
N LYS A 145 14.07 -0.76 -7.27
CA LYS A 145 13.49 -1.37 -8.45
C LYS A 145 12.10 -1.90 -8.10
N ILE A 146 11.10 -1.49 -8.86
CA ILE A 146 9.74 -2.01 -8.74
C ILE A 146 9.62 -3.25 -9.63
N ILE A 147 9.25 -4.39 -9.04
CA ILE A 147 9.08 -5.66 -9.76
C ILE A 147 7.69 -6.27 -9.48
N PRO A 148 7.17 -7.11 -10.39
CA PRO A 148 5.91 -7.80 -10.18
C PRO A 148 5.91 -8.71 -8.95
N GLY A 149 4.73 -8.91 -8.37
CA GLY A 149 4.47 -9.77 -7.21
C GLY A 149 4.35 -9.01 -5.89
N SER A 150 3.86 -9.70 -4.87
CA SER A 150 3.80 -9.24 -3.49
C SER A 150 5.06 -9.61 -2.70
N THR A 151 5.25 -8.97 -1.55
CA THR A 151 6.23 -9.42 -0.55
C THR A 151 5.54 -9.55 0.79
N ASP A 152 5.85 -10.64 1.50
CA ASP A 152 5.25 -10.97 2.80
C ASP A 152 6.20 -10.60 3.95
N LYS A 153 7.40 -10.09 3.62
CA LYS A 153 8.44 -9.77 4.59
C LYS A 153 8.37 -8.31 4.99
N SER A 154 8.19 -8.06 6.29
CA SER A 154 8.38 -6.74 6.88
C SER A 154 9.83 -6.56 7.34
N PHE A 155 10.48 -5.51 6.86
CA PHE A 155 11.88 -5.22 7.20
C PHE A 155 12.01 -4.20 8.34
N GLY A 156 10.95 -3.93 9.10
CA GLY A 156 10.93 -2.86 10.11
C GLY A 156 12.06 -2.96 11.14
N VAL A 157 12.29 -4.15 11.69
CA VAL A 157 13.38 -4.39 12.67
C VAL A 157 14.76 -4.29 12.02
N HIS A 158 14.89 -4.67 10.76
CA HIS A 158 16.14 -4.51 10.00
C HIS A 158 16.45 -3.04 9.73
N VAL A 159 15.44 -2.24 9.35
CA VAL A 159 15.58 -0.79 9.20
C VAL A 159 15.97 -0.13 10.52
N ALA A 160 15.39 -0.57 11.64
CA ALA A 160 15.77 -0.08 12.96
C ALA A 160 17.25 -0.35 13.30
N LYS A 161 17.77 -1.54 12.94
CA LYS A 161 19.19 -1.87 13.11
C LYS A 161 20.08 -0.94 12.27
N LEU A 162 19.73 -0.70 11.01
CA LEU A 162 20.46 0.24 10.13
C LEU A 162 20.42 1.68 10.65
N ALA A 163 19.33 2.08 11.30
CA ALA A 163 19.21 3.38 11.94
C ALA A 163 20.07 3.52 13.21
N GLY A 164 20.77 2.46 13.64
CA GLY A 164 21.66 2.47 14.79
C GLY A 164 20.95 2.30 16.13
N LEU A 165 19.76 1.69 16.15
CA LEU A 165 19.13 1.35 17.43
C LEU A 165 19.98 0.33 18.19
N PRO A 166 20.07 0.42 19.53
CA PRO A 166 20.90 -0.50 20.32
C PRO A 166 20.52 -1.96 20.10
N ASP A 167 21.51 -2.85 20.03
CA ASP A 167 21.28 -4.29 19.77
C ASP A 167 20.28 -4.92 20.75
N LYS A 168 20.31 -4.53 22.03
CA LYS A 168 19.35 -4.99 23.04
C LYS A 168 17.89 -4.66 22.67
N VAL A 169 17.65 -3.53 22.03
CA VAL A 169 16.30 -3.13 21.55
C VAL A 169 15.92 -3.98 20.34
N ILE A 170 16.86 -4.21 19.42
CA ILE A 170 16.65 -5.04 18.23
C ILE A 170 16.33 -6.49 18.63
N GLU A 171 17.10 -7.08 19.54
CA GLU A 171 16.88 -8.42 20.07
C GLU A 171 15.50 -8.53 20.73
N LYS A 172 15.13 -7.54 21.56
CA LYS A 172 13.81 -7.52 22.19
C LYS A 172 12.69 -7.40 21.16
N ALA A 173 12.85 -6.56 20.14
CA ALA A 173 11.87 -6.40 19.07
C ALA A 173 11.67 -7.69 18.26
N ARG A 174 12.75 -8.41 17.95
CA ARG A 174 12.69 -9.74 17.31
C ARG A 174 11.92 -10.74 18.16
N SER A 175 12.24 -10.83 19.44
CA SER A 175 11.54 -11.73 20.37
C SER A 175 10.04 -11.42 20.47
N VAL A 176 9.65 -10.14 20.50
CA VAL A 176 8.24 -9.75 20.51
C VAL A 176 7.55 -10.11 19.20
N MET A 177 8.20 -9.87 18.05
CA MET A 177 7.68 -10.23 16.73
C MET A 177 7.42 -11.73 16.60
N GLU A 178 8.38 -12.57 17.00
CA GLU A 178 8.24 -14.04 16.97
C GLU A 178 7.10 -14.55 17.87
N ASN A 179 6.80 -13.85 18.97
CA ASN A 179 5.69 -14.19 19.84
C ASN A 179 4.35 -13.81 19.20
N LEU A 180 4.26 -12.61 18.62
CA LEU A 180 3.04 -12.16 17.93
C LEU A 180 2.72 -13.05 16.72
N GLU A 181 3.72 -13.43 15.93
CA GLU A 181 3.54 -14.36 14.80
C GLU A 181 3.03 -15.72 15.26
N ARG A 182 3.55 -16.25 16.38
CA ARG A 182 3.07 -17.49 16.98
C ARG A 182 1.62 -17.38 17.48
N GLU A 183 1.26 -16.30 18.14
CA GLU A 183 -0.10 -16.04 18.59
C GLU A 183 -1.08 -15.98 17.40
N ASP A 184 -0.71 -15.26 16.34
CA ASP A 184 -1.49 -15.17 15.10
C ASP A 184 -1.68 -16.54 14.42
N GLU A 185 -0.64 -17.38 14.40
CA GLU A 185 -0.75 -18.74 13.87
C GLU A 185 -1.69 -19.63 14.69
N ILE A 186 -1.65 -19.49 16.02
CA ILE A 186 -2.54 -20.24 16.93
C ILE A 186 -3.98 -19.81 16.71
N LEU A 187 -4.24 -18.50 16.66
CA LEU A 187 -5.56 -17.93 16.37
C LEU A 187 -6.11 -18.44 15.03
N LYS A 188 -5.32 -18.37 13.95
CA LYS A 188 -5.72 -18.89 12.62
C LYS A 188 -6.03 -20.38 12.64
N LYS A 189 -5.25 -21.19 13.39
CA LYS A 189 -5.51 -22.64 13.53
C LYS A 189 -6.81 -22.91 14.30
N MET A 190 -7.10 -22.13 15.34
CA MET A 190 -8.34 -22.24 16.12
C MET A 190 -9.57 -21.87 15.29
N GLU A 191 -9.53 -20.77 14.54
CA GLU A 191 -10.62 -20.36 13.65
C GLU A 191 -10.89 -21.38 12.54
N LYS A 192 -9.82 -21.95 11.96
CA LYS A 192 -9.95 -22.99 10.93
C LYS A 192 -10.57 -24.27 11.48
N LYS A 193 -10.24 -24.65 12.72
CA LYS A 193 -10.83 -25.79 13.42
C LYS A 193 -12.32 -25.56 13.72
N GLN A 194 -12.69 -24.38 14.21
CA GLN A 194 -14.09 -24.02 14.49
C GLN A 194 -14.96 -23.98 13.22
N LYS A 195 -14.45 -23.44 12.11
CA LYS A 195 -15.15 -23.47 10.81
C LYS A 195 -15.34 -24.90 10.28
N LEU A 196 -14.36 -25.79 10.50
CA LEU A 196 -14.46 -27.20 10.12
C LEU A 196 -15.54 -27.92 10.93
N GLU A 197 -15.60 -27.67 12.23
CA GLU A 197 -16.58 -28.24 13.18
C GLU A 197 -18.00 -27.72 12.91
N GLN A 198 -18.19 -26.43 12.59
CA GLN A 198 -19.48 -25.88 12.18
C GLN A 198 -19.98 -26.44 10.85
N ASN A 199 -19.10 -26.60 9.86
CA ASN A 199 -19.47 -27.20 8.57
C ASN A 199 -19.81 -28.71 8.68
N THR A 200 -19.30 -29.41 9.69
CA THR A 200 -19.70 -30.81 9.95
C THR A 200 -21.05 -30.91 10.67
N LEU A 201 -21.41 -29.92 11.49
CA LEU A 201 -22.69 -29.87 12.21
C LEU A 201 -23.87 -29.37 11.37
N THR A 202 -23.63 -28.67 10.25
CA THR A 202 -24.69 -28.13 9.37
C THR A 202 -25.06 -29.09 8.22
N ASN A 203 -24.36 -30.23 8.09
CA ASN A 203 -24.56 -31.24 7.04
C ASN A 203 -25.32 -32.50 7.51
N TYR A 204 -26.07 -32.39 8.62
CA TYR A 204 -27.05 -33.37 9.10
C TYR A 204 -28.41 -32.69 9.29
#